data_AF-X1KSM0-F1
#
_entry.id   AF-X1KSM0-F1
#
_cell.length_a   1.000
_cell.length_b   1.000
_cell.length_c   1.000
_cell.angle_alpha   90.00
_cell.angle_beta   90.00
_cell.angle_gamma   90.00
#
_symmetry.space_group_name_H-M   'P 1'
#
loop_
_entity.id
_entity.type
_entity.pdbx_description
1 polymer ?
#
loop_
_entity_poly.entity_id
_entity_poly.type
_entity_poly.pdbx_seq_one_letter_code
_entity_poly.pdbx_strand_id
1 'polypeptide(L)'
;MVEIGGDIRCFGAPPRGQSRWRIGLQDARKIDESTSDGKLLLVLELTDTAVATSGNYQRFAVIEGKTFSHILDAKTGYSSEELTSATVITENATEADALATAVSVMGAEAGLALIEATPETEAILISPAPEYKLIKTSGAEKFTE
;
A
#
# COMPACT_ATOMS: atom_id res chain seq x y z
N MET A 1 18.41 -4.32 -1.09
CA MET A 1 16.94 -4.47 -1.08
C MET A 1 16.60 -5.88 -0.67
N VAL A 2 15.65 -6.02 0.26
CA VAL A 2 14.99 -7.27 0.61
C VAL A 2 13.51 -7.10 0.27
N GLU A 3 12.90 -8.13 -0.32
CA GLU A 3 11.49 -8.17 -0.68
C GLU A 3 10.91 -9.51 -0.22
N ILE A 4 9.74 -9.47 0.43
CA ILE A 4 9.02 -10.65 0.90
C ILE A 4 7.52 -10.43 0.67
N GLY A 5 7.00 -10.97 -0.44
CA GLY A 5 5.56 -11.01 -0.69
C GLY A 5 4.92 -9.64 -0.98
N GLY A 6 5.71 -8.68 -1.48
CA GLY A 6 5.30 -7.30 -1.74
C GLY A 6 5.82 -6.30 -0.71
N ASP A 7 6.26 -6.76 0.46
CA ASP A 7 6.86 -5.90 1.48
C ASP A 7 8.35 -5.76 1.25
N ILE A 8 8.82 -4.52 1.18
CA ILE A 8 10.16 -4.19 0.67
C ILE A 8 10.90 -3.35 1.69
N ARG A 9 12.17 -3.70 1.94
CA ARG A 9 13.14 -2.84 2.63
C ARG A 9 14.32 -2.54 1.72
N CYS A 10 14.49 -1.27 1.37
CA CYS A 10 15.61 -0.77 0.59
C CYS A 10 16.71 -0.27 1.52
N PHE A 11 17.97 -0.64 1.30
CA PHE A 11 19.10 -0.19 2.11
C PHE A 11 20.29 0.14 1.21
N GLY A 12 21.05 1.17 1.57
CA GLY A 12 22.17 1.69 0.79
C GLY A 12 21.76 2.09 -0.64
N ALA A 13 22.75 2.22 -1.52
CA ALA A 13 22.53 2.56 -2.92
C ALA A 13 22.27 1.32 -3.79
N PRO A 14 21.40 1.43 -4.82
CA PRO A 14 21.25 0.39 -5.82
C PRO A 14 22.49 0.22 -6.71
N PRO A 15 22.61 -0.92 -7.41
CA PRO A 15 23.71 -1.15 -8.35
C PRO A 15 23.75 -0.13 -9.51
N ARG A 16 24.90 -0.07 -10.17
CA ARG A 16 25.13 0.69 -11.42
C ARG A 16 25.01 2.21 -11.28
N GLY A 17 25.37 2.75 -10.13
CA GLY A 17 25.49 4.21 -9.92
C GLY A 17 24.16 4.95 -9.78
N GLN A 18 23.06 4.23 -9.57
CA GLN A 18 21.78 4.84 -9.22
C GLN A 18 21.83 5.36 -7.77
N SER A 19 21.20 6.51 -7.52
CA SER A 19 21.18 7.15 -6.21
C SER A 19 20.09 6.60 -5.28
N ARG A 20 18.98 6.08 -5.83
CA ARG A 20 17.80 5.61 -5.08
C ARG A 20 17.22 4.34 -5.68
N TRP A 21 16.65 3.48 -4.83
CA TRP A 21 15.94 2.27 -5.26
C TRP A 21 14.60 2.67 -5.88
N ARG A 22 14.26 2.09 -7.04
CA ARG A 22 13.01 2.37 -7.75
C ARG A 22 12.04 1.21 -7.58
N ILE A 23 10.94 1.44 -6.87
CA ILE A 23 9.93 0.43 -6.54
C ILE A 23 8.62 0.79 -7.23
N GLY A 24 8.09 -0.10 -8.06
CA GLY A 24 6.82 0.13 -8.74
C GLY A 24 5.63 -0.12 -7.82
N LEU A 25 4.71 0.84 -7.74
CA LEU A 25 3.42 0.64 -7.10
C LEU A 25 2.39 0.21 -8.16
N GLN A 26 1.75 -0.94 -7.96
CA GLN A 26 0.74 -1.48 -8.88
C GLN A 26 -0.57 -0.69 -8.81
N ASP A 27 -1.20 -0.47 -9.96
CA ASP A 27 -2.54 0.11 -10.07
C ASP A 27 -3.60 -0.93 -9.69
N ALA A 28 -4.03 -0.88 -8.44
CA ALA A 28 -5.07 -1.74 -7.87
C ALA A 28 -6.42 -1.67 -8.60
N ARG A 29 -6.66 -0.65 -9.44
CA ARG A 29 -7.90 -0.46 -10.21
C ARG A 29 -7.95 -1.29 -11.48
N LYS A 30 -6.81 -1.78 -11.95
CA LYS A 30 -6.64 -2.40 -13.28
C LYS A 30 -5.97 -3.76 -13.16
N ILE A 31 -6.56 -4.62 -12.33
CA ILE A 31 -6.18 -6.02 -12.23
C ILE A 31 -6.91 -6.73 -13.36
N ASP A 32 -6.21 -6.93 -14.47
CA ASP A 32 -6.63 -7.89 -15.46
C ASP A 32 -6.13 -9.26 -14.99
N GLU A 33 -7.06 -10.12 -14.57
CA GLU A 33 -6.76 -11.48 -14.09
C GLU A 33 -6.03 -12.35 -15.15
N SER A 34 -6.05 -11.94 -16.43
CA SER A 34 -5.40 -12.66 -17.53
C SER A 34 -3.93 -12.28 -17.75
N THR A 35 -3.45 -11.21 -17.12
CA THR A 35 -2.05 -10.76 -17.24
C THR A 35 -1.44 -10.54 -15.87
N SER A 36 -0.35 -11.25 -15.57
CA SER A 36 0.47 -11.04 -14.36
C SER A 36 1.09 -9.63 -14.28
N ASP A 37 0.95 -8.82 -15.33
CA ASP A 37 1.49 -7.48 -15.46
C ASP A 37 0.42 -6.45 -15.07
N GLY A 38 0.22 -6.24 -13.77
CA GLY A 38 -0.54 -5.11 -13.29
C GLY A 38 0.03 -3.80 -13.84
N LYS A 39 -0.82 -2.87 -14.28
CA LYS A 39 -0.35 -1.56 -14.76
C LYS A 39 0.34 -0.82 -13.62
N LEU A 40 1.47 -0.19 -13.92
CA LEU A 40 2.19 0.67 -12.98
C LEU A 40 1.35 1.92 -12.67
N LEU A 41 1.10 2.19 -11.38
CA LEU A 41 0.44 3.41 -10.92
C LEU A 41 1.46 4.55 -10.79
N LEU A 42 2.56 4.29 -10.10
CA LEU A 42 3.65 5.25 -9.84
C LEU A 42 4.93 4.49 -9.46
N VAL A 43 6.06 5.20 -9.46
CA VAL A 43 7.35 4.69 -9.00
C VAL A 43 7.72 5.40 -7.70
N LEU A 44 8.13 4.62 -6.71
CA LEU A 44 8.70 5.10 -5.47
C LEU A 44 10.22 5.14 -5.57
N GLU A 45 10.82 6.24 -5.14
CA GLU A 45 12.27 6.38 -5.01
C GLU A 45 12.69 6.32 -3.54
N LEU A 46 13.31 5.21 -3.15
CA LEU A 46 13.56 4.89 -1.73
C LEU A 46 15.06 4.83 -1.43
N THR A 47 15.44 5.33 -0.26
CA THR A 47 16.80 5.18 0.32
C THR A 47 16.66 4.91 1.80
N ASP A 48 17.19 3.78 2.25
CA ASP A 48 17.08 3.35 3.65
C ASP A 48 15.64 3.34 4.20
N THR A 49 14.65 3.09 3.33
CA THR A 49 13.21 3.10 3.63
C THR A 49 12.58 1.73 3.37
N ALA A 50 11.53 1.42 4.11
CA ALA A 50 10.61 0.30 3.93
C ALA A 50 9.30 0.76 3.27
N VAL A 51 8.66 -0.14 2.54
CA VAL A 51 7.31 0.03 2.01
C VAL A 51 6.55 -1.28 2.10
N ALA A 52 5.29 -1.21 2.54
CA ALA A 52 4.37 -2.34 2.57
C ALA A 52 3.02 -1.91 1.99
N THR A 53 2.28 -2.86 1.41
CA THR A 53 0.97 -2.58 0.81
C THR A 53 -0.07 -3.60 1.23
N SER A 54 -1.14 -3.13 1.85
CA SER A 54 -2.33 -3.92 2.18
C SER A 54 -3.43 -3.62 1.18
N GLY A 55 -3.79 -4.60 0.35
CA GLY A 55 -4.82 -4.48 -0.68
C GLY A 55 -5.88 -5.56 -0.58
N ASN A 56 -7.15 -5.17 -0.70
CA ASN A 56 -8.28 -6.10 -0.63
C ASN A 56 -8.47 -6.94 -1.92
N TYR A 57 -7.66 -6.68 -2.94
CA TYR A 57 -7.76 -7.24 -4.28
C TYR A 57 -6.81 -8.40 -4.58
N GLN A 58 -5.77 -8.60 -3.76
CA GLN A 58 -4.76 -9.64 -4.04
C GLN A 58 -5.21 -11.03 -3.57
N ARG A 59 -5.90 -11.10 -2.43
CA ARG A 59 -6.36 -12.36 -1.84
C ARG A 59 -7.78 -12.17 -1.32
N PHE A 60 -8.71 -12.82 -2.01
CA PHE A 60 -10.13 -12.82 -1.68
C PHE A 60 -10.77 -14.16 -2.05
N ALA A 61 -11.96 -14.41 -1.51
CA ALA A 61 -12.83 -15.51 -1.91
C ALA A 61 -14.19 -14.96 -2.31
N VAL A 62 -14.85 -15.59 -3.30
CA VAL A 62 -16.23 -15.28 -3.66
C VAL A 62 -17.14 -16.34 -3.06
N ILE A 63 -18.03 -15.93 -2.16
CA ILE A 63 -18.98 -16.80 -1.47
C ILE A 63 -20.37 -16.25 -1.73
N GLU A 64 -21.23 -17.06 -2.36
CA GLU A 64 -22.60 -16.67 -2.73
C GLU A 64 -22.68 -15.36 -3.53
N GLY A 65 -21.71 -15.13 -4.41
CA GLY A 65 -21.63 -13.94 -5.26
C GLY A 65 -21.14 -12.67 -4.55
N LYS A 66 -20.70 -12.77 -3.28
CA LYS A 66 -20.06 -11.67 -2.54
C LYS A 66 -18.57 -11.91 -2.40
N THR A 67 -17.78 -10.86 -2.54
CA THR A 67 -16.32 -10.91 -2.41
C THR A 67 -15.90 -10.66 -0.96
N PHE A 68 -15.05 -11.54 -0.43
CA PHE A 68 -14.49 -11.45 0.92
C PHE A 68 -12.97 -11.41 0.82
N SER A 69 -12.35 -10.28 1.16
CA SER A 69 -10.90 -10.16 1.25
C SER A 69 -10.36 -10.81 2.53
N HIS A 70 -9.07 -11.14 2.52
CA HIS A 70 -8.34 -11.66 3.68
C HIS A 70 -8.09 -10.63 4.80
N ILE A 71 -8.36 -9.34 4.55
CA ILE A 71 -8.20 -8.27 5.54
C ILE A 71 -9.54 -8.10 6.24
N LEU A 72 -9.57 -8.38 7.55
CA LEU A 72 -10.80 -8.37 8.35
C LEU A 72 -10.89 -7.14 9.24
N ASP A 73 -12.08 -6.57 9.34
CA ASP A 73 -12.43 -5.63 10.40
C ASP A 73 -12.76 -6.43 11.67
N ALA A 74 -11.93 -6.25 12.69
CA ALA A 74 -12.08 -6.93 13.98
C ALA A 74 -13.39 -6.58 14.72
N LYS A 75 -14.04 -5.45 14.41
CA LYS A 75 -15.31 -5.05 15.02
C LYS A 75 -16.49 -5.83 14.45
N THR A 76 -16.46 -6.10 13.15
CA THR A 76 -17.58 -6.73 12.42
C THR A 76 -17.34 -8.22 12.18
N GLY A 77 -16.08 -8.66 12.12
CA GLY A 77 -15.68 -10.01 11.70
C GLY A 77 -15.77 -10.23 10.19
N TYR A 78 -16.07 -9.18 9.41
CA TYR A 78 -16.16 -9.23 7.95
C TYR A 78 -14.95 -8.58 7.29
N SER A 79 -14.80 -8.82 5.99
CA SER A 79 -13.74 -8.21 5.19
C SER A 79 -13.88 -6.68 5.18
N SER A 80 -12.75 -5.97 5.29
CA SER A 80 -12.73 -4.51 5.14
C SER A 80 -12.97 -4.13 3.67
N GLU A 81 -13.87 -3.16 3.47
CA GLU A 81 -14.16 -2.53 2.17
C GLU A 81 -13.75 -1.05 2.14
N GLU A 82 -13.12 -0.55 3.21
CA GLU A 82 -12.84 0.87 3.40
C GLU A 82 -11.83 1.45 2.40
N LEU A 83 -10.87 0.63 1.94
CA LEU A 83 -9.86 0.99 0.96
C LEU A 83 -9.60 -0.16 -0.01
N THR A 84 -9.33 0.17 -1.28
CA THR A 84 -8.83 -0.81 -2.25
C THR A 84 -7.39 -1.17 -1.92
N SER A 85 -6.58 -0.16 -1.58
CA SER A 85 -5.16 -0.32 -1.27
C SER A 85 -4.71 0.73 -0.26
N ALA A 86 -3.84 0.32 0.66
CA ALA A 86 -3.09 1.19 1.55
C ALA A 86 -1.60 0.83 1.45
N THR A 87 -0.80 1.75 0.92
CA THR A 87 0.66 1.65 0.86
C THR A 87 1.26 2.57 1.91
N VAL A 88 2.09 2.04 2.81
CA VAL A 88 2.76 2.81 3.87
C VAL A 88 4.27 2.76 3.65
N ILE A 89 4.92 3.91 3.83
CA ILE A 89 6.34 4.15 3.65
C ILE A 89 6.91 4.65 4.97
N THR A 90 7.90 3.96 5.54
CA THR A 90 8.59 4.34 6.80
C THR A 90 9.95 3.64 6.88
N GLU A 91 10.80 3.96 7.84
CA GLU A 91 12.13 3.34 7.96
C GLU A 91 12.10 1.85 8.34
N ASN A 92 11.05 1.42 9.05
CA ASN A 92 10.92 0.08 9.62
C ASN A 92 9.89 -0.77 8.87
N ALA A 93 10.30 -1.94 8.37
CA ALA A 93 9.42 -2.83 7.62
C ALA A 93 8.24 -3.38 8.45
N THR A 94 8.46 -3.65 9.75
CA THR A 94 7.40 -4.11 10.64
C THR A 94 6.34 -3.04 10.86
N GLU A 95 6.74 -1.77 10.99
CA GLU A 95 5.80 -0.66 11.14
C GLU A 95 5.05 -0.41 9.83
N ALA A 96 5.73 -0.47 8.69
CA ALA A 96 5.10 -0.33 7.38
C ALA A 96 3.96 -1.35 7.20
N ASP A 97 4.22 -2.63 7.46
CA ASP A 97 3.24 -3.72 7.32
C ASP A 97 2.06 -3.55 8.29
N ALA A 98 2.36 -3.33 9.58
CA ALA A 98 1.33 -3.16 10.60
C ALA A 98 0.42 -1.94 10.31
N LEU A 99 1.01 -0.82 9.92
CA LEU A 99 0.27 0.40 9.61
C LEU A 99 -0.51 0.28 8.30
N ALA A 100 0.03 -0.38 7.27
CA ALA A 100 -0.71 -0.63 6.03
C ALA A 100 -2.00 -1.41 6.31
N THR A 101 -1.91 -2.47 7.12
CA THR A 101 -3.07 -3.25 7.54
C THR A 101 -4.04 -2.40 8.37
N ALA A 102 -3.55 -1.67 9.39
CA ALA A 102 -4.39 -0.83 10.24
C ALA A 102 -5.15 0.23 9.42
N VAL A 103 -4.46 0.95 8.53
CA VAL A 103 -5.05 1.99 7.67
C VAL A 103 -6.08 1.40 6.71
N SER A 104 -5.82 0.21 6.15
CA SER A 104 -6.78 -0.47 5.26
C SER A 104 -8.13 -0.80 5.94
N VAL A 105 -8.14 -0.91 7.28
CA VAL A 105 -9.35 -1.14 8.08
C VAL A 105 -9.92 0.17 8.62
N MET A 106 -9.08 1.16 8.92
CA MET A 106 -9.53 2.46 9.45
C MET A 106 -10.18 3.36 8.38
N GLY A 107 -9.87 3.14 7.11
CA GLY A 107 -10.32 3.96 6.00
C GLY A 107 -9.52 5.24 5.82
N ALA A 108 -9.84 5.98 4.76
CA ALA A 108 -9.01 7.10 4.29
C ALA A 108 -8.83 8.20 5.34
N GLU A 109 -9.90 8.70 5.96
CA GLU A 109 -9.85 9.86 6.86
C GLU A 109 -9.08 9.55 8.15
N ALA A 110 -9.52 8.52 8.88
CA ALA A 110 -8.88 8.13 10.13
C ALA A 110 -7.47 7.57 9.90
N GLY A 111 -7.27 6.83 8.81
CA GLY A 111 -5.97 6.30 8.42
C GLY A 111 -4.96 7.38 8.08
N LEU A 112 -5.34 8.40 7.30
CA LEU A 112 -4.46 9.55 7.04
C LEU A 112 -4.12 10.29 8.33
N ALA A 113 -5.10 10.54 9.19
CA ALA A 113 -4.86 11.21 10.47
C ALA A 113 -3.87 10.44 11.36
N LEU A 114 -3.92 9.10 11.36
CA LEU A 114 -2.95 8.26 12.05
C LEU A 114 -1.55 8.42 11.46
N ILE A 115 -1.41 8.36 10.14
CA ILE A 115 -0.09 8.44 9.49
C ILE A 115 0.52 9.83 9.65
N GLU A 116 -0.25 10.91 9.48
CA GLU A 116 0.23 12.28 9.69
C GLU A 116 0.68 12.54 11.15
N ALA A 117 0.12 11.80 12.12
CA ALA A 117 0.53 11.84 13.51
C ALA A 117 1.72 10.91 13.83
N THR A 118 2.13 10.06 12.89
CA THR A 118 3.22 9.09 13.04
C THR A 118 4.49 9.67 12.42
N PRO A 119 5.56 9.89 13.21
CA PRO A 119 6.81 10.44 12.69
C PRO A 119 7.39 9.64 11.53
N GLU A 120 7.96 10.34 10.55
CA GLU A 120 8.74 9.76 9.45
C GLU A 120 7.98 8.68 8.65
N THR A 121 6.65 8.78 8.62
CA THR A 121 5.77 7.82 7.96
C THR A 121 4.89 8.56 6.96
N GLU A 122 4.77 8.01 5.76
CA GLU A 122 3.88 8.52 4.72
C GLU A 122 3.01 7.39 4.18
N ALA A 123 1.87 7.75 3.58
CA ALA A 123 0.97 6.78 2.98
C ALA A 123 0.41 7.25 1.64
N ILE A 124 0.14 6.27 0.78
CA ILE A 124 -0.55 6.41 -0.50
C ILE A 124 -1.72 5.43 -0.47
N LEU A 125 -2.94 5.96 -0.56
CA LEU A 125 -4.19 5.22 -0.44
C LEU A 125 -4.97 5.26 -1.76
N ILE A 126 -5.70 4.19 -2.04
CA ILE A 126 -6.64 4.13 -3.15
C ILE A 126 -8.03 3.84 -2.57
N SER A 127 -8.95 4.79 -2.72
CA SER A 127 -10.34 4.63 -2.27
C SER A 127 -11.03 3.46 -3.01
N PRO A 128 -12.13 2.91 -2.48
CA PRO A 128 -12.92 1.90 -3.19
C PRO A 128 -13.59 2.46 -4.45
N ALA A 129 -14.07 1.53 -5.29
CA ALA A 129 -14.96 1.80 -6.41
C ALA A 129 -16.23 2.57 -5.96
N PRO A 130 -16.91 3.30 -6.86
CA PRO A 130 -16.68 3.41 -8.31
C PRO A 130 -15.72 4.53 -8.73
N GLU A 131 -15.45 5.51 -7.88
CA GLU A 131 -14.71 6.73 -8.29
C GLU A 131 -13.19 6.63 -8.14
N TYR A 132 -12.65 5.65 -7.39
CA TYR A 132 -11.22 5.42 -7.15
C TYR A 132 -10.35 6.69 -7.05
N LYS A 133 -10.12 7.19 -5.84
CA LYS A 133 -9.31 8.38 -5.57
C LYS A 133 -7.95 7.98 -5.04
N LEU A 134 -6.89 8.57 -5.61
CA LEU A 134 -5.54 8.51 -5.06
C LEU A 134 -5.42 9.57 -3.97
N ILE A 135 -5.13 9.14 -2.75
CA ILE A 135 -5.04 10.01 -1.59
C ILE A 135 -3.65 9.82 -0.98
N LYS A 136 -2.97 10.91 -0.64
CA LYS A 136 -1.61 10.88 -0.13
C LYS A 136 -1.50 11.70 1.15
N THR A 137 -0.60 11.31 2.04
CA THR A 137 -0.15 12.18 3.13
C THR A 137 0.72 13.32 2.61
N SER A 138 0.88 14.34 3.44
CA SER A 138 1.47 15.63 3.10
C SER A 138 2.92 15.57 2.62
N GLY A 139 3.70 14.57 3.05
CA GLY A 139 5.10 14.38 2.64
C GLY A 139 5.32 13.23 1.66
N ALA A 140 4.29 12.52 1.22
CA ALA A 140 4.42 11.38 0.30
C ALA A 140 5.11 11.74 -1.02
N GLU A 141 4.98 13.00 -1.48
CA GLU A 141 5.63 13.49 -2.71
C GLU A 141 7.17 13.42 -2.66
N LYS A 142 7.78 13.31 -1.48
CA LYS A 142 9.23 13.11 -1.34
C LYS A 142 9.70 11.77 -1.92
N PHE A 143 8.78 10.81 -2.04
CA PHE A 143 9.03 9.45 -2.51
C PHE A 143 8.50 9.19 -3.91
N THR A 144 7.62 10.04 -4.44
CA THR A 144 7.00 9.86 -5.77
C THR A 144 7.58 10.87 -6.74
N GLU A 145 8.65 10.51 -7.46
CA GLU A 145 9.16 11.28 -8.61
C GLU A 145 8.41 10.93 -9.90
#